data_AF-A0A832BVZ7-F1
#
_entry.id   AF-A0A832BVZ7-F1
#
_cell.length_a   1.000
_cell.length_b   1.000
_cell.length_c   1.000
_cell.angle_alpha   90.00
_cell.angle_beta   90.00
_cell.angle_gamma   90.00
#
_symmetry.space_group_name_H-M   'P 1'
#
loop_
_entity.id
_entity.type
_entity.pdbx_description
1 polymer ?
#
loop_
_entity_poly.entity_id
_entity_poly.type
_entity_poly.pdbx_seq_one_letter_code
_entity_poly.pdbx_strand_id
1 'polypeptide(L)'
;MKILVFSIALSLMAASCSNGGSYKKPENAIDAGREFVRAALDGDHDKAFRYLLKDSTNELLFAQQKTNYQRLTAQEKSNYKESSIRPVEIKPENDSVTIFRYYHSANNKDTFPLRIVKHNGEWLVDLKSIIKM
;
A
#
# COMPACT_ATOMS: atom_id res chain seq x y z
N MET A 1 50.68 -21.45 30.94
CA MET A 1 49.80 -21.60 29.76
C MET A 1 48.61 -20.67 29.95
N LYS A 2 48.48 -19.66 29.06
CA LYS A 2 47.42 -18.65 29.08
C LYS A 2 46.18 -19.25 28.43
N ILE A 3 45.05 -19.31 29.13
CA ILE A 3 43.75 -19.58 28.51
C ILE A 3 43.06 -18.23 28.36
N LEU A 4 43.01 -17.79 27.10
CA LEU A 4 42.42 -16.55 26.65
C LEU A 4 40.89 -16.65 26.74
N VAL A 5 40.28 -15.73 27.48
CA VAL A 5 38.85 -15.42 27.37
C VAL A 5 38.64 -14.75 26.02
N PHE A 6 37.78 -15.29 25.16
CA PHE A 6 37.23 -14.54 24.04
C PHE A 6 35.74 -14.84 23.88
N SER A 7 34.96 -13.82 24.19
CA SER A 7 33.52 -13.69 24.00
C SER A 7 33.09 -14.07 22.58
N ILE A 8 32.16 -15.02 22.47
CA ILE A 8 31.37 -15.21 21.25
C ILE A 8 29.99 -14.62 21.53
N ALA A 9 29.86 -13.35 21.14
CA ALA A 9 28.59 -12.78 20.74
C ALA A 9 28.18 -13.46 19.43
N LEU A 10 27.05 -14.16 19.40
CA LEU A 10 26.50 -14.69 18.16
C LEU A 10 25.00 -14.38 18.09
N SER A 11 24.75 -13.21 17.48
CA SER A 11 23.64 -12.92 16.58
C SER A 11 22.27 -13.50 16.96
N LEU A 12 21.47 -12.68 17.66
CA LEU A 12 20.02 -12.75 17.51
C LEU A 12 19.70 -12.50 16.03
N MET A 13 19.32 -13.55 15.32
CA MET A 13 18.71 -13.43 14.01
C MET A 13 17.41 -12.65 14.19
N ALA A 14 17.40 -11.41 13.74
CA ALA A 14 16.16 -10.72 13.42
C ALA A 14 15.52 -11.46 12.25
N ALA A 15 14.68 -12.45 12.56
CA ALA A 15 13.70 -12.97 11.63
C ALA A 15 12.76 -11.79 11.28
N SER A 16 13.14 -11.03 10.26
CA SER A 16 12.23 -10.10 9.62
C SER A 16 11.16 -10.94 8.93
N CYS A 17 10.02 -11.13 9.59
CA CYS A 17 8.82 -11.55 8.89
C CYS A 17 8.51 -10.49 7.84
N SER A 18 8.87 -10.78 6.58
CA SER A 18 8.29 -10.09 5.44
C SER A 18 6.81 -10.51 5.37
N ASN A 19 5.96 -9.86 6.15
CA ASN A 19 4.50 -10.05 6.15
C ASN A 19 3.82 -9.57 4.84
N GLY A 20 4.58 -9.41 3.76
CA GLY A 20 4.07 -9.10 2.43
C GLY A 20 3.39 -10.33 1.86
N GLY A 21 2.11 -10.54 2.20
CA GLY A 21 1.31 -11.61 1.65
C GLY A 21 1.34 -11.55 0.12
N SER A 22 1.52 -12.71 -0.54
CA SER A 22 1.55 -12.82 -2.00
C SER A 22 0.36 -12.11 -2.64
N TYR A 23 0.56 -11.51 -3.81
CA TYR A 23 -0.53 -10.90 -4.57
C TYR A 23 -1.70 -11.86 -4.73
N LYS A 24 -2.87 -11.37 -4.35
CA LYS A 24 -4.16 -12.00 -4.58
C LYS A 24 -4.90 -11.17 -5.62
N LYS A 25 -5.38 -11.80 -6.68
CA LYS A 25 -6.27 -11.13 -7.65
C LYS A 25 -7.53 -10.64 -6.92
N PRO A 26 -7.91 -9.36 -7.04
CA PRO A 26 -9.07 -8.83 -6.35
C PRO A 26 -10.37 -9.49 -6.81
N GLU A 27 -11.23 -9.84 -5.85
CA GLU A 27 -12.56 -10.40 -6.15
C GLU A 27 -13.58 -9.30 -6.50
N ASN A 28 -13.39 -8.10 -5.95
CA ASN A 28 -14.27 -6.95 -6.15
C ASN A 28 -13.51 -5.63 -6.01
N ALA A 29 -14.20 -4.51 -6.24
CA ALA A 29 -13.59 -3.19 -6.15
C ALA A 29 -13.04 -2.88 -4.75
N ILE A 30 -13.75 -3.25 -3.68
CA ILE A 30 -13.33 -2.96 -2.30
C ILE A 30 -12.03 -3.71 -1.98
N ASP A 31 -11.92 -4.96 -2.43
CA ASP A 31 -10.72 -5.79 -2.29
C ASP A 31 -9.52 -5.16 -2.99
N ALA A 32 -9.70 -4.71 -4.25
CA ALA A 32 -8.64 -4.04 -5.02
C ALA A 32 -8.13 -2.78 -4.33
N GLY A 33 -9.05 -1.94 -3.84
CA GLY A 33 -8.71 -0.71 -3.13
C GLY A 33 -7.98 -1.00 -1.82
N ARG A 34 -8.48 -1.95 -1.03
CA ARG A 34 -7.88 -2.32 0.26
C ARG A 34 -6.48 -2.89 0.09
N GLU A 35 -6.28 -3.82 -0.84
CA GLU A 35 -4.98 -4.45 -1.08
C GLU A 35 -3.95 -3.44 -1.64
N PHE A 36 -4.37 -2.56 -2.56
CA PHE A 36 -3.52 -1.47 -3.03
C PHE A 36 -3.05 -0.56 -1.89
N VAL A 37 -4.00 -0.08 -1.06
CA VAL A 37 -3.68 0.81 0.07
C VAL A 37 -2.79 0.12 1.09
N ARG A 38 -3.09 -1.14 1.44
CA ARG A 38 -2.27 -1.90 2.39
C ARG A 38 -0.84 -2.05 1.90
N ALA A 39 -0.66 -2.51 0.65
CA ALA A 39 0.66 -2.66 0.05
C ALA A 39 1.42 -1.31 -0.02
N ALA A 40 0.73 -0.21 -0.34
CA ALA A 40 1.33 1.12 -0.37
C ALA A 40 1.79 1.59 1.03
N LEU A 41 0.99 1.36 2.07
CA LEU A 41 1.35 1.67 3.47
C LEU A 41 2.50 0.80 3.98
N ASP A 42 2.56 -0.45 3.53
CA ASP A 42 3.64 -1.39 3.87
C ASP A 42 4.97 -1.08 3.19
N GLY A 43 4.96 -0.20 2.18
CA GLY A 43 6.11 0.05 1.31
C GLY A 43 6.38 -1.08 0.33
N ASP A 44 5.45 -2.03 0.18
CA ASP A 44 5.50 -3.08 -0.84
C ASP A 44 4.99 -2.52 -2.17
N HIS A 45 5.84 -1.69 -2.79
CA HIS A 45 5.49 -1.01 -4.02
C HIS A 45 5.30 -1.97 -5.19
N ASP A 46 5.97 -3.12 -5.20
CA ASP A 46 5.81 -4.12 -6.25
C ASP A 46 4.43 -4.79 -6.16
N LYS A 47 3.96 -5.09 -4.94
CA LYS A 47 2.59 -5.57 -4.71
C LYS A 47 1.56 -4.48 -5.03
N ALA A 48 1.76 -3.25 -4.55
CA ALA A 48 0.84 -2.14 -4.82
C ALA A 48 0.72 -1.88 -6.32
N PHE A 49 1.83 -1.93 -7.05
CA PHE A 49 1.85 -1.78 -8.50
C PHE A 49 0.95 -2.81 -9.18
N ARG A 50 0.86 -4.06 -8.71
CA ARG A 50 -0.01 -5.08 -9.34
C ARG A 50 -1.51 -4.76 -9.26
N TYR A 51 -1.93 -3.88 -8.36
CA TYR A 51 -3.32 -3.43 -8.25
C TYR A 51 -3.61 -2.13 -9.04
N LEU A 52 -2.61 -1.54 -9.69
CA LEU A 52 -2.73 -0.27 -10.41
C LEU A 52 -3.18 -0.50 -11.86
N LEU A 53 -4.09 0.35 -12.35
CA LEU A 53 -4.42 0.44 -13.77
C LEU A 53 -3.18 0.90 -14.56
N LYS A 54 -2.75 0.08 -15.53
CA LYS A 54 -1.52 0.33 -16.31
C LYS A 54 -1.76 1.30 -17.44
N ASP A 55 -1.47 2.56 -17.18
CA ASP A 55 -1.33 3.62 -18.17
C ASP A 55 -0.25 4.62 -17.73
N SER A 56 0.27 5.40 -18.66
CA SER A 56 1.40 6.30 -18.42
C SER A 56 1.14 7.32 -17.30
N THR A 57 -0.09 7.83 -17.20
CA THR A 57 -0.46 8.80 -16.16
C THR A 57 -0.50 8.12 -14.78
N ASN A 58 -1.13 6.95 -14.67
CA ASN A 58 -1.18 6.20 -13.42
C ASN A 58 0.22 5.80 -12.94
N GLU A 59 1.09 5.36 -13.85
CA GLU A 59 2.47 5.00 -13.52
C GLU A 59 3.28 6.20 -13.02
N LEU A 60 3.10 7.37 -13.63
CA LEU A 60 3.71 8.61 -13.19
C LEU A 60 3.27 9.00 -11.76
N LEU A 61 1.96 8.98 -11.49
CA LEU A 61 1.42 9.29 -10.17
C LEU A 61 1.90 8.30 -9.11
N PHE A 62 1.97 7.01 -9.47
CA PHE A 62 2.49 5.97 -8.58
C PHE A 62 3.98 6.16 -8.28
N ALA A 63 4.80 6.54 -9.27
CA ALA A 63 6.21 6.85 -9.06
C ALA A 63 6.41 8.03 -8.12
N GLN A 64 5.55 9.05 -8.20
CA GLN A 64 5.54 10.16 -7.26
C GLN A 64 5.17 9.69 -5.84
N GLN A 65 4.14 8.85 -5.70
CA GLN A 65 3.75 8.28 -4.40
C GLN A 65 4.89 7.45 -3.76
N LYS A 66 5.59 6.64 -4.56
CA LYS A 66 6.78 5.89 -4.13
C LYS A 66 7.89 6.83 -3.63
N THR A 67 8.17 7.89 -4.38
CA THR A 67 9.17 8.90 -3.99
C THR A 67 8.79 9.58 -2.68
N ASN A 68 7.51 9.91 -2.49
CA ASN A 68 7.02 10.50 -1.25
C ASN A 68 7.18 9.53 -0.06
N TYR A 69 6.84 8.25 -0.23
CA TYR A 69 7.04 7.23 0.79
C TYR A 69 8.51 7.06 1.18
N GLN A 70 9.43 7.11 0.20
CA GLN A 70 10.86 6.98 0.45
C GLN A 70 11.41 8.08 1.36
N ARG A 71 10.87 9.29 1.26
CA ARG A 71 11.25 10.46 2.08
C ARG A 71 10.78 10.39 3.54
N LEU A 72 9.87 9.46 3.87
CA LEU A 72 9.43 9.26 5.24
C LEU A 72 10.56 8.73 6.12
N THR A 73 10.59 9.19 7.37
CA THR A 73 11.43 8.66 8.43
C THR A 73 11.09 7.20 8.74
N ALA A 74 11.99 6.50 9.44
CA ALA A 74 11.73 5.13 9.87
C ALA A 74 10.49 5.02 10.77
N GLN A 75 10.28 6.01 11.66
CA GLN A 75 9.12 6.05 12.54
C GLN A 75 7.81 6.22 11.76
N GLU A 76 7.78 7.12 10.77
CA GLU A 76 6.60 7.30 9.93
C GLU A 76 6.27 6.05 9.12
N LYS A 77 7.28 5.37 8.58
CA LYS A 77 7.11 4.08 7.88
C LYS A 77 6.55 2.99 8.82
N SER A 78 7.04 2.92 10.06
CA SER A 78 6.49 1.99 11.07
C SER A 78 5.03 2.31 11.37
N ASN A 79 4.71 3.59 11.60
CA ASN A 79 3.35 4.03 11.86
C ASN A 79 2.40 3.69 10.70
N TYR A 80 2.87 3.80 9.44
CA TYR A 80 2.07 3.42 8.27
C TYR A 80 1.83 1.90 8.21
N LYS A 81 2.86 1.10 8.44
CA LYS A 81 2.76 -0.38 8.52
C LYS A 81 1.76 -0.83 9.57
N GLU A 82 1.80 -0.22 10.75
CA GLU A 82 0.92 -0.55 11.88
C GLU A 82 -0.49 0.03 11.73
N SER A 83 -0.69 0.99 10.81
CA SER A 83 -1.97 1.66 10.68
C SER A 83 -3.07 0.77 10.11
N SER A 84 -4.28 0.89 10.66
CA SER A 84 -5.46 0.21 10.17
C SER A 84 -6.16 1.05 9.10
N ILE A 85 -6.68 0.40 8.05
CA ILE A 85 -7.48 1.04 7.00
C ILE A 85 -8.96 1.02 7.42
N ARG A 86 -9.63 2.17 7.30
CA ARG A 86 -11.03 2.36 7.71
C ARG A 86 -11.81 2.95 6.54
N PRO A 87 -12.72 2.18 5.91
CA PRO A 87 -13.65 2.70 4.93
C PRO A 87 -14.51 3.82 5.55
N VAL A 88 -14.67 4.91 4.81
CA VAL A 88 -15.60 6.00 5.12
C VAL A 88 -16.84 5.88 4.23
N GLU A 89 -16.63 5.59 2.96
CA GLU A 89 -17.71 5.42 1.98
C GLU A 89 -17.26 4.47 0.88
N ILE A 90 -18.20 3.64 0.42
CA ILE A 90 -18.06 2.81 -0.77
C ILE A 90 -19.25 3.17 -1.66
N LYS A 91 -18.97 3.83 -2.78
CA LYS A 91 -20.00 4.33 -3.70
C LYS A 91 -19.81 3.72 -5.08
N PRO A 92 -20.60 2.71 -5.47
CA PRO A 92 -20.67 2.26 -6.85
C PRO A 92 -21.23 3.40 -7.72
N GLU A 93 -20.51 3.78 -8.76
CA GLU A 93 -21.02 4.71 -9.78
C GLU A 93 -21.70 3.95 -10.92
N ASN A 94 -21.18 2.75 -11.23
CA ASN A 94 -21.77 1.76 -12.14
C ASN A 94 -21.07 0.40 -11.96
N ASP A 95 -21.43 -0.59 -12.79
CA ASP A 95 -20.90 -1.95 -12.75
C ASP A 95 -19.39 -2.09 -12.98
N SER A 96 -18.75 -1.04 -13.50
CA SER A 96 -17.31 -1.01 -13.80
C SER A 96 -16.55 0.06 -13.04
N VAL A 97 -17.20 0.81 -12.14
CA VAL A 97 -16.58 1.92 -11.41
C VAL A 97 -17.12 2.00 -9.99
N THR A 98 -16.22 2.02 -9.01
CA THR A 98 -16.54 2.27 -7.61
C THR A 98 -15.59 3.31 -7.03
N ILE A 99 -16.13 4.24 -6.25
CA ILE A 99 -15.35 5.16 -5.44
C ILE A 99 -15.21 4.57 -4.04
N PHE A 100 -13.97 4.38 -3.60
CA PHE A 100 -13.61 3.89 -2.29
C PHE A 100 -12.92 4.99 -1.49
N ARG A 101 -13.62 5.53 -0.50
CA ARG A 101 -13.11 6.56 0.40
C ARG A 101 -12.73 5.92 1.72
N TYR A 102 -11.54 6.20 2.20
CA TYR A 102 -10.99 5.59 3.41
C TYR A 102 -10.08 6.58 4.14
N TYR A 103 -9.80 6.32 5.40
CA TYR A 103 -8.62 6.86 6.09
C TYR A 103 -7.78 5.71 6.64
N HIS A 104 -6.53 5.99 7.01
CA HIS A 104 -5.71 5.08 7.79
C HIS A 104 -5.40 5.69 9.16
N SER A 105 -5.24 4.87 10.20
CA SER A 105 -5.16 5.39 11.58
C SER A 105 -3.94 6.26 11.88
N ALA A 106 -2.89 6.23 11.03
CA ALA A 106 -1.76 7.16 11.13
C ALA A 106 -2.05 8.55 10.57
N ASN A 107 -3.14 8.72 9.80
CA ASN A 107 -3.65 10.02 9.36
C ASN A 107 -5.17 9.96 9.16
N ASN A 108 -5.93 10.14 10.24
CA ASN A 108 -7.39 10.03 10.23
C ASN A 108 -8.12 11.19 9.54
N LYS A 109 -7.42 12.28 9.21
CA LYS A 109 -7.98 13.44 8.50
C LYS A 109 -7.91 13.29 6.99
N ASP A 110 -6.99 12.48 6.50
CA ASP A 110 -6.86 12.22 5.06
C ASP A 110 -7.89 11.17 4.65
N THR A 111 -8.90 11.62 3.91
CA THR A 111 -10.01 10.81 3.42
C THR A 111 -10.08 10.82 1.89
N PHE A 112 -8.93 10.73 1.24
CA PHE A 112 -8.86 10.81 -0.22
C PHE A 112 -9.69 9.70 -0.91
N PRO A 113 -10.60 10.01 -1.86
CA PRO A 113 -11.35 9.01 -2.59
C PRO A 113 -10.48 8.30 -3.65
N LEU A 114 -10.35 6.99 -3.56
CA LEU A 114 -9.76 6.16 -4.61
C LEU A 114 -10.82 5.76 -5.62
N ARG A 115 -10.56 6.03 -6.89
CA ARG A 115 -11.34 5.47 -7.99
C ARG A 115 -10.84 4.07 -8.31
N ILE A 116 -11.77 3.14 -8.43
CA ILE A 116 -11.49 1.74 -8.74
C ILE A 116 -12.31 1.35 -9.96
N VAL A 117 -11.65 0.81 -10.98
CA VAL A 117 -12.26 0.52 -12.27
C VAL A 117 -12.14 -0.95 -12.61
N LYS A 118 -13.14 -1.50 -13.29
CA LYS A 118 -13.08 -2.82 -13.91
C LYS A 118 -12.52 -2.66 -15.32
N HIS A 119 -11.33 -3.18 -15.58
CA HIS A 119 -10.68 -3.15 -16.88
C HIS A 119 -10.26 -4.57 -17.27
N ASN A 120 -10.69 -5.03 -18.44
CA ASN A 120 -10.46 -6.41 -18.92
C ASN A 120 -10.85 -7.50 -17.90
N GLY A 121 -11.94 -7.28 -17.16
CA GLY A 121 -12.44 -8.22 -16.15
C GLY A 121 -11.72 -8.17 -14.81
N GLU A 122 -10.76 -7.25 -14.62
CA GLU A 122 -10.00 -7.09 -13.38
C GLU A 122 -10.30 -5.77 -12.71
N TRP A 123 -10.39 -5.76 -11.38
CA TRP A 123 -10.56 -4.54 -10.60
C TRP A 123 -9.20 -3.92 -10.29
N LEU A 124 -9.00 -2.68 -10.73
CA LEU A 124 -7.73 -1.96 -10.64
C LEU A 124 -7.96 -0.55 -10.09
N VAL A 125 -6.97 -0.03 -9.39
CA VAL A 125 -6.95 1.34 -8.86
C VAL A 125 -6.56 2.30 -9.96
N ASP A 126 -7.35 3.35 -10.13
CA ASP A 126 -7.08 4.47 -11.01
C ASP A 126 -6.74 5.71 -10.17
N LEU A 127 -5.43 6.00 -10.06
CA LEU A 127 -4.91 7.15 -9.34
C LEU A 127 -5.21 8.47 -10.03
N LYS A 128 -5.70 8.50 -11.27
CA LYS A 128 -6.06 9.75 -11.94
C LYS A 128 -7.10 10.56 -11.16
N SER A 129 -7.90 9.92 -10.30
CA SER A 129 -8.82 10.62 -9.39
C SER A 129 -8.13 11.53 -8.37
N ILE A 130 -6.81 11.39 -8.16
CA ILE A 130 -6.03 12.26 -7.28
C ILE A 130 -5.74 13.64 -7.89
N ILE A 131 -5.82 13.75 -9.21
CA ILE A 131 -5.66 15.02 -9.90
C ILE A 131 -6.95 15.80 -9.70
N LYS A 132 -6.93 16.77 -8.77
CA LYS A 132 -7.99 17.80 -8.73
C LYS A 132 -7.89 18.57 -10.04
N MET A 133 -8.86 18.38 -10.92
CA MET A 133 -9.10 19.27 -12.06
C MET A 133 -9.73 20.57 -11.56
#